data_AF-R7LJG9-F1
#
_entry.id   AF-R7LJG9-F1
#
_cell.length_a   1.000
_cell.length_b   1.000
_cell.length_c   1.000
_cell.angle_alpha   90.00
_cell.angle_beta   90.00
_cell.angle_gamma   90.00
#
_symmetry.space_group_name_H-M   'P 1'
#
loop_
_entity.id
_entity.type
_entity.pdbx_description
1 polymer ?
#
loop_
_entity_poly.entity_id
_entity_poly.type
_entity_poly.pdbx_seq_one_letter_code
_entity_poly.pdbx_strand_id
1 'polypeptide(L)'
;MTLSPKEIEVLTLVAMGYSDKQIGVDLKIAYGTVRNHIDRAVLKLNAQNRTHAAMIYKLMNKDWLEEFYEENNNTLDRRNLLSKRI
;
A
#
# COMPACT_ATOMS: atom_id res chain seq x y z
N MET A 1 -16.16 6.36 -0.68
CA MET A 1 -16.05 5.02 -1.30
C MET A 1 -14.97 4.25 -0.56
N THR A 2 -15.22 3.00 -0.21
CA THR A 2 -14.26 2.16 0.51
C THR A 2 -13.23 1.56 -0.47
N LEU A 3 -11.96 1.46 -0.03
CA LEU A 3 -10.93 0.75 -0.77
C LEU A 3 -11.24 -0.76 -0.78
N SER A 4 -11.01 -1.41 -1.92
CA SER A 4 -11.09 -2.86 -2.04
C SER A 4 -9.86 -3.53 -1.40
N PRO A 5 -9.94 -4.82 -1.04
CA PRO A 5 -8.80 -5.55 -0.48
C PRO A 5 -7.52 -5.43 -1.33
N LYS A 6 -7.66 -5.55 -2.66
CA LYS A 6 -6.50 -5.45 -3.57
C LYS A 6 -5.93 -4.03 -3.67
N GLU A 7 -6.78 -3.00 -3.60
CA GLU A 7 -6.32 -1.62 -3.53
C GLU A 7 -5.59 -1.33 -2.21
N ILE A 8 -6.03 -1.94 -1.09
CA ILE A 8 -5.35 -1.85 0.21
C ILE A 8 -3.97 -2.52 0.14
N GLU A 9 -3.87 -3.73 -0.40
CA GLU A 9 -2.58 -4.41 -0.58
C GLU A 9 -1.60 -3.58 -1.42
N VAL A 10 -2.07 -3.06 -2.56
CA VAL A 10 -1.26 -2.23 -3.45
C VAL A 10 -0.86 -0.93 -2.77
N LEU A 11 -1.79 -0.18 -2.16
CA LEU A 11 -1.47 1.08 -1.46
C LEU A 11 -0.53 0.87 -0.28
N THR A 12 -0.63 -0.26 0.41
CA THR A 12 0.30 -0.63 1.48
C THR A 12 1.72 -0.66 0.94
N LEU A 13 1.96 -1.37 -0.15
CA LEU A 13 3.29 -1.44 -0.76
C LEU A 13 3.73 -0.10 -1.36
N VAL A 14 2.81 0.69 -1.95
CA VAL A 14 3.16 2.05 -2.41
C VAL A 14 3.60 2.93 -1.24
N ALA A 15 2.92 2.87 -0.10
CA ALA A 15 3.27 3.61 1.10
C ALA A 15 4.66 3.22 1.64
N MET A 16 5.08 1.99 1.43
CA MET A 16 6.43 1.52 1.80
C MET A 16 7.51 1.88 0.76
N GLY A 17 7.14 2.52 -0.35
CA GLY A 17 8.09 2.98 -1.38
C GLY A 17 8.36 1.97 -2.50
N TYR A 18 7.57 0.90 -2.62
CA TYR A 18 7.74 -0.07 -3.71
C TYR A 18 7.27 0.52 -5.05
N SER A 19 8.05 0.20 -6.10
CA SER A 19 7.68 0.49 -7.49
C SER A 19 6.57 -0.45 -7.98
N ASP A 20 5.80 -0.03 -8.97
CA ASP A 20 4.69 -0.84 -9.50
C ASP A 20 5.18 -2.19 -10.08
N LYS A 21 6.44 -2.24 -10.55
CA LYS A 21 7.07 -3.49 -11.00
C LYS A 21 7.31 -4.45 -9.83
N GLN A 22 7.88 -3.94 -8.73
CA GLN A 22 8.09 -4.75 -7.51
C GLN A 22 6.75 -5.24 -6.95
N ILE A 23 5.74 -4.36 -6.90
CA ILE A 23 4.39 -4.72 -6.44
C ILE A 23 3.78 -5.83 -7.32
N GLY A 24 3.93 -5.75 -8.64
CA GLY A 24 3.42 -6.77 -9.55
C GLY A 24 4.07 -8.14 -9.31
N VAL A 25 5.38 -8.16 -9.06
CA VAL A 25 6.11 -9.38 -8.68
C VAL A 25 5.60 -9.93 -7.35
N ASP A 26 5.44 -9.07 -6.33
CA ASP A 26 5.05 -9.48 -4.98
C ASP A 26 3.62 -10.04 -4.94
N LEU A 27 2.69 -9.38 -5.62
CA LEU A 27 1.28 -9.76 -5.65
C LEU A 27 0.94 -10.75 -6.76
N LYS A 28 1.93 -11.17 -7.57
CA LYS A 28 1.76 -12.07 -8.73
C LYS A 28 0.71 -11.57 -9.72
N ILE A 29 0.72 -10.26 -10.01
CA ILE A 29 -0.17 -9.61 -10.98
C ILE A 29 0.63 -8.78 -11.99
N ALA A 30 0.02 -8.51 -13.16
CA ALA A 30 0.67 -7.71 -14.17
C ALA A 30 0.91 -6.25 -13.70
N TYR A 31 2.00 -5.66 -14.16
CA TYR A 31 2.35 -4.26 -13.92
C TYR A 31 1.20 -3.28 -14.24
N GLY A 32 0.52 -3.49 -15.38
CA GLY A 32 -0.65 -2.68 -15.76
C GLY A 32 -1.81 -2.82 -14.78
N THR A 33 -2.00 -4.00 -14.20
CA THR A 33 -3.02 -4.25 -13.17
C THR A 33 -2.70 -3.49 -11.88
N VAL A 34 -1.42 -3.42 -11.47
CA VAL A 34 -1.00 -2.61 -10.33
C VAL A 34 -1.37 -1.14 -10.54
N ARG A 35 -1.01 -0.56 -11.70
CA ARG A 35 -1.36 0.83 -12.02
C ARG A 35 -2.87 1.07 -11.95
N ASN A 36 -3.67 0.16 -12.50
CA ASN A 36 -5.13 0.25 -12.42
C ASN A 36 -5.65 0.27 -10.97
N HIS A 37 -5.06 -0.52 -10.07
CA HIS A 37 -5.41 -0.47 -8.64
C HIS A 37 -4.99 0.86 -8.00
N ILE A 38 -3.80 1.37 -8.32
CA ILE A 38 -3.34 2.68 -7.82
C ILE A 38 -4.28 3.79 -8.28
N ASP A 39 -4.63 3.84 -9.56
CA ASP A 39 -5.49 4.87 -10.13
C ASP A 39 -6.87 4.87 -9.48
N ARG A 40 -7.46 3.68 -9.29
CA ARG A 40 -8.74 3.54 -8.58
C ARG A 40 -8.64 4.00 -7.12
N ALA A 41 -7.54 3.67 -6.45
CA ALA A 41 -7.33 4.06 -5.07
C ALA A 41 -7.10 5.57 -4.92
N VAL A 42 -6.36 6.20 -5.85
CA VAL A 42 -6.18 7.65 -5.94
C VAL A 42 -7.54 8.35 -6.06
N LEU A 43 -8.41 7.87 -6.97
CA LEU A 43 -9.76 8.40 -7.13
C LEU A 43 -10.61 8.24 -5.86
N LYS A 44 -10.59 7.05 -5.24
CA LYS A 44 -11.37 6.76 -4.02
C LYS A 44 -10.94 7.59 -2.80
N LEU A 45 -9.65 7.89 -2.70
CA LEU A 45 -9.08 8.73 -1.64
C LEU A 45 -9.14 10.23 -1.96
N ASN A 46 -9.67 10.62 -3.12
CA ASN A 46 -9.62 11.99 -3.61
C ASN A 46 -8.19 12.58 -3.58
N ALA A 47 -7.20 11.74 -3.91
CA ALA A 47 -5.80 12.11 -3.91
C ALA A 47 -5.42 12.73 -5.26
N GLN A 48 -4.37 13.55 -5.25
CA GLN A 48 -3.88 14.21 -6.47
C GLN A 48 -3.00 13.29 -7.32
N ASN A 49 -2.30 12.36 -6.68
CA ASN A 49 -1.39 11.41 -7.30
C ASN A 49 -1.10 10.26 -6.33
N ARG A 50 -0.34 9.27 -6.77
CA ARG A 50 0.04 8.10 -5.96
C ARG A 50 0.73 8.46 -4.64
N THR A 51 1.55 9.51 -4.63
CA THR A 51 2.31 9.92 -3.43
C THR A 51 1.36 10.53 -2.41
N HIS A 52 0.45 11.39 -2.86
CA HIS A 52 -0.61 11.92 -2.02
C HIS A 52 -1.52 10.79 -1.49
N ALA A 53 -1.89 9.82 -2.34
CA ALA A 53 -2.69 8.66 -1.92
C ALA A 53 -1.95 7.81 -0.87
N ALA A 54 -0.65 7.60 -1.03
CA ALA A 54 0.19 6.89 -0.08
C ALA A 54 0.28 7.63 1.27
N MET A 55 0.39 8.96 1.24
CA MET A 55 0.41 9.78 2.46
C MET A 55 -0.92 9.73 3.20
N ILE A 56 -2.05 9.93 2.48
CA ILE A 56 -3.40 9.77 3.05
C ILE A 56 -3.54 8.37 3.66
N TYR A 57 -3.13 7.33 2.91
CA TYR A 57 -3.19 5.96 3.38
C TYR A 57 -2.41 5.80 4.69
N LYS A 58 -1.16 6.29 4.79
CA LYS A 58 -0.38 6.23 6.04
C LYS A 58 -1.08 6.93 7.21
N LEU A 59 -1.63 8.13 6.98
CA LEU A 59 -2.30 8.91 8.02
C LEU A 59 -3.55 8.20 8.57
N MET A 60 -4.34 7.57 7.69
CA MET A 60 -5.52 6.78 8.08
C MET A 60 -5.17 5.51 8.87
N ASN A 61 -3.89 5.15 8.93
CA ASN A 61 -3.38 3.85 9.33
C ASN A 61 -2.18 3.98 10.27
N LYS A 62 -2.04 5.15 10.90
CA LYS A 62 -0.84 5.52 11.64
C LYS A 62 -0.53 4.53 12.76
N ASP A 63 -1.54 4.22 13.58
CA ASP A 63 -1.38 3.41 14.79
C ASP A 63 -0.77 2.02 14.48
N TRP A 64 -1.38 1.27 13.55
CA TRP A 64 -0.86 -0.08 13.22
C TRP A 64 0.47 -0.04 12.47
N LEU A 65 0.76 1.01 11.70
CA LEU A 65 2.02 1.16 10.97
C LEU A 65 3.18 1.44 11.93
N GLU A 66 2.95 2.26 12.95
CA GLU A 66 3.94 2.56 14.00
C GLU A 66 4.19 1.30 14.85
N GLU A 67 3.14 0.63 15.31
CA GLU A 67 3.25 -0.65 16.03
C GLU A 67 4.03 -1.70 15.22
N PHE A 68 3.68 -1.87 13.93
CA PHE A 68 4.38 -2.82 13.07
C PHE A 68 5.86 -2.45 12.89
N TYR A 69 6.16 -1.17 12.70
CA TYR A 69 7.53 -0.70 12.53
C TYR A 69 8.39 -1.01 13.76
N GLU A 70 7.85 -0.76 14.96
CA GLU A 70 8.52 -1.03 16.23
C GLU A 70 8.75 -2.54 16.45
N GLU A 71 7.71 -3.35 16.26
CA GLU A 71 7.79 -4.81 16.41
C GLU A 71 8.79 -5.47 15.45
N ASN A 72 8.99 -4.88 14.26
CA ASN A 72 9.89 -5.42 13.24
C ASN A 72 11.29 -4.78 13.31
N ASN A 73 11.77 -4.45 14.51
CA ASN A 73 13.10 -3.88 14.76
C ASN A 73 13.38 -2.61 13.94
N ASN A 74 12.40 -1.71 13.83
CA ASN A 74 12.47 -0.50 13.01
C ASN A 74 12.68 -0.81 11.51
N THR A 75 12.04 -1.88 11.02
CA THR A 75 12.06 -2.26 9.60
C THR A 75 10.65 -2.43 9.04
N LEU A 76 10.49 -2.13 7.75
CA LEU A 76 9.24 -2.31 7.03
C LEU A 76 9.39 -3.45 6.01
N ASP A 77 9.61 -4.68 6.51
CA ASP A 77 9.66 -5.87 5.65
C ASP A 77 8.25 -6.20 5.12
N ARG A 78 8.09 -6.12 3.80
CA ARG A 78 6.82 -6.36 3.10
C ARG A 78 6.23 -7.75 3.33
N ARG A 79 7.05 -8.79 3.58
CA ARG A 79 6.57 -10.18 3.77
C ARG A 79 5.79 -10.30 5.08
N ASN A 80 6.28 -9.63 6.11
CA ASN A 80 5.63 -9.56 7.42
C ASN A 80 4.44 -8.59 7.39
N LEU A 81 4.54 -7.52 6.59
CA LEU A 81 3.51 -6.48 6.51
C LEU A 81 2.21 -6.99 5.91
N LEU A 82 2.28 -7.68 4.77
CA LEU A 82 1.08 -8.19 4.09
C LEU A 82 0.39 -9.32 4.88
N SER A 83 1.15 -10.10 5.65
CA SER A 83 0.61 -11.18 6.47
C SER A 83 -0.07 -10.70 7.76
N LYS A 84 0.27 -9.50 8.28
CA LYS A 84 -0.38 -8.91 9.45
C LYS A 84 -1.63 -8.08 9.08
N ARG A 85 -1.76 -7.71 7.81
CA ARG A 85 -2.81 -6.80 7.29
C ARG A 85 -4.01 -7.52 6.67
N ILE A 86 -3.81 -8.75 6.18
CA ILE A 86 -4.84 -9.65 5.62
C ILE A 86 -5.22 -10.66 6.69
#